data_AF-A0A9P6YR41-F1
#
_entry.id   AF-A0A9P6YR41-F1
#
_cell.length_a   1.000
_cell.length_b   1.000
_cell.length_c   1.000
_cell.angle_alpha   90.00
_cell.angle_beta   90.00
_cell.angle_gamma   90.00
#
_symmetry.space_group_name_H-M   'P 1'
#
loop_
_entity.id
_entity.type
_entity.pdbx_description
1 polymer ?
#
loop_
_entity_poly.entity_id
_entity_poly.type
_entity_poly.pdbx_seq_one_letter_code
_entity_poly.pdbx_strand_id
1 'polypeptide(L)'
;MCGILFSLSNNGSILNLNDWNHLKDLNTKRGPDSQLLKQLNVKDSTLQFFSTVLHLRGPDVVPQPIEDSENILCWNGEIFGGLQVEHGQNDTQALMSYLRESSSQDEILSIFSRIEGPYAFVFWQASTKKLWFGRDCLGRRSLLTCHKQGSLMLSSVGLKSEGWKELEANGIYCIDFSEEVLQEGLYKIHLFPWSYSEEPLLPFPRLNTTIPDHLKAIETPQVEPLIDEDSEQTVNDFISVLSQSVKSRVADIPHLSQKNDDARVAILFSGGIDCTFLAALADHYLPKSEPIDLLNVAFENPRSEMAKNRPNKKKNKQNEKPEPSVLPQATYNTPDRVTGRASLEELRRIAPDRSWNFI
;
A
#
# COMPACT_ATOMS: atom_id res chain seq x y z
N MET A 1 -6.05 -3.19 4.24
CA MET A 1 -5.24 -2.03 4.68
C MET A 1 -5.99 -1.37 5.82
N CYS A 2 -5.31 -0.73 6.76
CA CYS A 2 -6.00 0.06 7.77
C CYS A 2 -6.76 1.26 7.16
N GLY A 3 -7.63 1.87 7.95
CA GLY A 3 -8.38 3.07 7.60
C GLY A 3 -8.30 4.10 8.71
N ILE A 4 -8.07 5.36 8.35
CA ILE A 4 -8.00 6.51 9.24
C ILE A 4 -9.23 7.38 8.98
N LEU A 5 -9.86 7.88 10.04
CA LEU A 5 -10.84 8.95 10.01
C LEU A 5 -10.60 9.86 11.20
N PHE A 6 -10.36 11.13 10.93
CA PHE A 6 -10.08 12.14 11.93
C PHE A 6 -10.96 13.37 11.70
N SER A 7 -11.38 14.02 12.77
CA SER A 7 -11.98 15.35 12.72
C SER A 7 -11.42 16.26 13.81
N LEU A 8 -11.15 17.50 13.43
CA LEU A 8 -10.95 18.64 14.31
C LEU A 8 -12.15 19.57 14.14
N SER A 9 -12.84 19.84 15.24
CA SER A 9 -14.03 20.69 15.31
C SER A 9 -13.92 21.64 16.49
N ASN A 10 -14.30 22.91 16.30
CA ASN A 10 -14.35 23.88 17.39
C ASN A 10 -15.72 23.88 18.07
N ASN A 11 -15.77 24.39 19.31
CA ASN A 11 -16.98 24.69 20.08
C ASN A 11 -17.87 25.66 19.29
N GLY A 12 -18.78 25.12 18.49
CA GLY A 12 -19.69 25.86 17.60
C GLY A 12 -19.81 25.26 16.20
N SER A 13 -18.81 24.49 15.74
CA SER A 13 -18.91 23.71 14.52
C SER A 13 -19.68 22.41 14.78
N ILE A 14 -20.64 22.10 13.92
CA ILE A 14 -21.42 20.85 14.01
C ILE A 14 -20.84 19.89 12.99
N LEU A 15 -20.16 18.85 13.48
CA LEU A 15 -19.81 17.71 12.65
C LEU A 15 -21.11 17.05 12.15
N ASN A 16 -21.25 16.92 10.83
CA ASN A 16 -22.38 16.20 10.26
C ASN A 16 -22.27 14.71 10.64
N LEU A 17 -23.05 14.29 11.63
CA LEU A 17 -23.03 12.92 12.16
C LEU A 17 -23.37 11.87 11.11
N ASN A 18 -24.20 12.20 10.11
CA ASN A 18 -24.51 11.27 9.03
C ASN A 18 -23.28 11.02 8.15
N ASP A 19 -22.57 12.08 7.77
CA ASP A 19 -21.34 11.98 6.98
C ASP A 19 -20.26 11.23 7.79
N TRP A 20 -20.11 11.57 9.07
CA TRP A 20 -19.17 10.89 9.98
C TRP A 20 -19.44 9.40 10.09
N ASN A 21 -20.70 9.00 10.33
CA ASN A 21 -21.06 7.59 10.45
C ASN A 21 -20.87 6.83 9.13
N HIS A 22 -21.22 7.44 7.99
CA HIS A 22 -20.97 6.81 6.69
C HIS A 22 -19.45 6.64 6.43
N LEU A 23 -18.63 7.62 6.78
CA LEU A 23 -17.17 7.49 6.69
C LEU A 23 -16.63 6.40 7.63
N LYS A 24 -17.18 6.26 8.84
CA LYS A 24 -16.82 5.14 9.73
C LYS A 24 -17.11 3.79 9.09
N ASP A 25 -18.28 3.62 8.47
CA ASP A 25 -18.65 2.37 7.79
C ASP A 25 -17.71 2.06 6.62
N LEU A 26 -17.35 3.08 5.83
CA LEU A 26 -16.42 2.92 4.71
C LEU A 26 -15.00 2.56 5.17
N ASN A 27 -14.51 3.19 6.24
CA ASN A 27 -13.20 2.86 6.79
C ASN A 27 -13.19 1.48 7.45
N THR A 28 -14.28 1.07 8.10
CA THR A 28 -14.41 -0.28 8.72
C THR A 28 -14.23 -1.40 7.70
N LYS A 29 -14.67 -1.22 6.45
CA LYS A 29 -14.45 -2.19 5.37
C LYS A 29 -12.99 -2.36 4.98
N ARG A 30 -12.13 -1.38 5.29
CA ARG A 30 -10.69 -1.47 5.03
C ARG A 30 -10.00 -2.32 6.10
N GLY A 31 -10.34 -2.07 7.37
CA GLY A 31 -9.78 -2.71 8.55
C GLY A 31 -10.84 -3.38 9.42
N PRO A 32 -11.18 -4.66 9.14
CA PRO A 32 -12.22 -5.39 9.86
C PRO A 32 -11.79 -5.96 11.22
N ASP A 33 -10.50 -6.02 11.54
CA ASP A 33 -9.99 -6.76 12.70
C ASP A 33 -10.08 -5.98 14.02
N SER A 34 -10.11 -4.64 13.94
CA SER A 34 -10.35 -3.77 15.09
C SER A 34 -10.86 -2.40 14.64
N GLN A 35 -11.78 -1.80 15.38
CA GLN A 35 -12.26 -0.43 15.16
C GLN A 35 -12.37 0.29 16.50
N LEU A 36 -11.64 1.39 16.68
CA LEU A 36 -11.73 2.21 17.88
C LEU A 36 -11.90 3.68 17.55
N LEU A 37 -12.65 4.36 18.40
CA LEU A 37 -12.81 5.82 18.42
C LEU A 37 -12.20 6.36 19.71
N LYS A 38 -11.34 7.35 19.58
CA LYS A 38 -10.81 8.16 20.68
C LYS A 38 -11.21 9.61 20.47
N GLN A 39 -11.48 10.30 21.57
CA GLN A 39 -11.79 11.71 21.55
C GLN A 39 -10.91 12.44 22.55
N LEU A 40 -10.42 13.60 22.15
CA LEU A 40 -9.60 14.48 22.96
C LEU A 40 -10.13 15.91 22.85
N ASN A 41 -10.26 16.61 23.96
CA ASN A 41 -10.60 18.02 23.97
C ASN A 41 -9.35 18.85 24.25
N VAL A 42 -9.08 19.87 23.43
CA VAL A 42 -7.93 20.77 23.56
C VAL A 42 -8.42 22.20 23.37
N LYS A 43 -8.28 23.04 24.40
CA LYS A 43 -8.89 24.38 24.44
C LYS A 43 -10.40 24.29 24.10
N ASP A 44 -10.86 25.06 23.12
CA ASP A 44 -12.23 25.07 22.62
C ASP A 44 -12.47 24.09 21.46
N SER A 45 -11.61 23.09 21.30
CA SER A 45 -11.61 22.19 20.16
C SER A 45 -11.77 20.74 20.59
N THR A 46 -12.55 19.99 19.81
CA THR A 46 -12.74 18.55 19.95
C THR A 46 -12.06 17.85 18.77
N LEU A 47 -11.14 16.94 19.10
CA LEU A 47 -10.43 16.07 18.18
C LEU A 47 -11.01 14.67 18.31
N GLN A 48 -11.41 14.05 17.19
CA GLN A 48 -11.90 12.68 17.15
C GLN A 48 -11.00 11.86 16.23
N PHE A 49 -10.50 10.74 16.75
CA PHE A 49 -9.58 9.81 16.10
C PHE A 49 -10.28 8.47 15.97
N PHE A 50 -10.66 8.09 14.76
CA PHE A 50 -11.19 6.77 14.44
C PHE A 50 -10.19 6.03 13.58
N SER A 51 -9.79 4.84 14.01
CA SER A 51 -8.93 3.97 13.22
C SER A 51 -9.50 2.56 13.14
N THR A 52 -9.23 1.93 12.02
CA THR A 52 -9.69 0.59 11.65
C THR A 52 -8.47 -0.21 11.22
N VAL A 53 -8.33 -1.45 11.69
CA VAL A 53 -7.11 -2.25 11.52
C VAL A 53 -7.39 -3.45 10.64
N LEU A 54 -6.54 -3.64 9.62
CA LEU A 54 -6.34 -4.95 8.99
C LEU A 54 -4.98 -5.45 9.48
N HIS A 55 -4.95 -6.56 10.21
CA HIS A 55 -3.74 -7.09 10.83
C HIS A 55 -2.86 -7.78 9.80
N LEU A 56 -1.68 -7.20 9.57
CA LEU A 56 -0.70 -7.69 8.59
C LEU A 56 0.70 -7.91 9.17
N ARG A 57 0.95 -7.52 10.42
CA ARG A 57 2.26 -7.63 11.09
C ARG A 57 2.12 -7.79 12.60
N GLY A 58 3.07 -8.52 13.18
CA GLY A 58 3.09 -8.85 14.60
C GLY A 58 2.22 -10.07 14.93
N PRO A 59 2.40 -10.66 16.12
CA PRO A 59 1.68 -11.87 16.53
C PRO A 59 0.19 -11.61 16.77
N ASP A 60 -0.15 -10.42 17.25
CA ASP A 60 -1.48 -10.06 17.68
C ASP A 60 -1.97 -8.79 16.96
N VAL A 61 -3.29 -8.68 16.83
CA VAL A 61 -3.93 -7.45 16.37
C VAL A 61 -3.58 -6.32 17.35
N VAL A 62 -3.00 -5.23 16.85
CA VAL A 62 -2.76 -4.01 17.62
C VAL A 62 -3.90 -3.02 17.33
N PRO A 63 -4.85 -2.81 18.27
CA PRO A 63 -5.94 -1.88 18.05
C PRO A 63 -5.43 -0.44 17.89
N GLN A 64 -6.06 0.31 16.99
CA GLN A 64 -5.74 1.70 16.74
C GLN A 64 -7.01 2.57 16.86
N PRO A 65 -6.93 3.85 17.27
CA PRO A 65 -5.70 4.61 17.51
C PRO A 65 -4.92 4.09 18.72
N ILE A 66 -3.60 3.96 18.58
CA ILE A 66 -2.73 3.57 19.70
C ILE A 66 -2.47 4.79 20.57
N GLU A 67 -2.42 4.58 21.88
CA GLU A 67 -2.22 5.64 22.88
C GLU A 67 -1.03 5.25 23.78
N ASP A 68 -0.08 6.18 23.94
CA ASP A 68 1.03 6.05 24.89
C ASP A 68 1.42 7.45 25.39
N SER A 69 1.48 7.61 26.72
CA SER A 69 1.86 8.87 27.36
C SER A 69 1.04 10.08 26.86
N GLU A 70 -0.28 9.89 26.78
CA GLU A 70 -1.29 10.83 26.24
C GLU A 70 -1.14 11.17 24.75
N ASN A 71 -0.12 10.67 24.07
CA ASN A 71 0.01 10.77 22.63
C ASN A 71 -0.96 9.80 21.95
N ILE A 72 -1.48 10.15 20.77
CA ILE A 72 -2.45 9.33 20.03
C ILE A 72 -1.97 9.19 18.59
N LEU A 73 -1.84 7.96 18.09
CA LEU A 73 -1.44 7.69 16.71
C LEU A 73 -2.51 6.87 15.96
N CYS A 74 -2.97 7.43 14.84
CA CYS A 74 -3.66 6.71 13.78
C CYS A 74 -2.66 6.40 12.67
N TRP A 75 -2.46 5.13 12.37
CA TRP A 75 -1.46 4.67 11.41
C TRP A 75 -2.07 3.73 10.35
N ASN A 76 -1.85 4.06 9.09
CA ASN A 76 -2.14 3.18 7.96
C ASN A 76 -0.89 3.10 7.11
N GLY A 77 -0.02 2.14 7.40
CA GLY A 77 1.23 1.94 6.69
C GLY A 77 1.98 0.72 7.16
N GLU A 78 3.15 0.52 6.57
CA GLU A 78 4.04 -0.59 6.88
C GLU A 78 5.48 -0.08 6.88
N ILE A 79 6.27 -0.48 7.87
CA ILE A 79 7.69 -0.11 7.96
C ILE A 79 8.52 -1.31 7.48
N PHE A 80 9.23 -1.14 6.36
CA PHE A 80 10.14 -2.16 5.81
C PHE A 80 11.62 -1.87 6.06
N GLY A 81 11.95 -0.65 6.48
CA GLY A 81 13.32 -0.20 6.73
C GLY A 81 13.39 1.22 7.28
N GLY A 82 14.61 1.69 7.50
CA GLY A 82 14.97 3.02 8.00
C GLY A 82 14.66 3.29 9.48
N LEU A 83 13.63 2.66 10.04
CA LEU A 83 13.44 2.48 11.48
C LEU A 83 13.66 1.00 11.85
N GLN A 84 14.19 0.72 13.03
CA GLN A 84 14.37 -0.66 13.49
C GLN A 84 13.01 -1.22 13.94
N VAL A 85 12.59 -2.29 13.28
CA VAL A 85 11.42 -3.09 13.65
C VAL A 85 11.89 -4.55 13.63
N GLU A 86 11.95 -5.17 14.80
CA GLU A 86 12.41 -6.56 14.90
C GLU A 86 11.45 -7.51 14.18
N HIS A 87 11.97 -8.65 13.72
CA HIS A 87 11.13 -9.67 13.08
C HIS A 87 10.01 -10.14 14.02
N GLY A 88 8.79 -10.23 13.50
CA GLY A 88 7.61 -10.58 14.28
C GLY A 88 7.10 -9.46 15.18
N GLN A 89 7.67 -8.25 15.15
CA GLN A 89 7.09 -7.12 15.87
C GLN A 89 6.03 -6.39 15.04
N ASN A 90 5.12 -5.71 15.74
CA ASN A 90 4.18 -4.80 15.12
C ASN A 90 4.85 -3.43 14.93
N ASP A 91 4.92 -2.98 13.68
CA ASP A 91 5.55 -1.73 13.28
C ASP A 91 4.85 -0.48 13.87
N THR A 92 3.55 -0.54 14.13
CA THR A 92 2.81 0.56 14.76
C THR A 92 3.28 0.79 16.20
N GLN A 93 3.54 -0.28 16.96
CA GLN A 93 4.08 -0.19 18.33
C GLN A 93 5.53 0.32 18.34
N ALA A 94 6.34 -0.15 17.39
CA ALA A 94 7.71 0.33 17.23
C ALA A 94 7.74 1.83 16.91
N LEU A 95 6.94 2.27 15.93
CA LEU A 95 6.79 3.69 15.58
C LEU A 95 6.31 4.53 16.77
N MET A 96 5.31 4.05 17.52
CA MET A 96 4.82 4.75 18.71
C MET A 96 5.92 4.96 19.76
N SER A 97 6.84 3.99 19.91
CA SER A 97 7.98 4.11 20.82
C SER A 97 8.97 5.19 20.37
N TYR A 98 9.32 5.24 19.08
CA TYR A 98 10.13 6.32 18.50
C TYR A 98 9.47 7.69 18.70
N LEU A 99 8.16 7.79 18.47
CA LEU A 99 7.42 9.05 18.61
C LEU A 99 7.30 9.50 20.06
N ARG A 100 7.12 8.58 21.01
CA ARG A 100 7.09 8.89 22.46
C ARG A 100 8.39 9.55 22.92
N GLU A 101 9.52 9.05 22.42
CA GLU A 101 10.85 9.52 22.82
C GLU A 101 11.24 10.85 22.15
N SER A 102 10.51 11.25 21.11
CA SER A 102 10.72 12.53 20.43
C SER A 102 10.15 13.72 21.22
N SER A 103 10.94 14.79 21.28
CA SER A 103 10.63 16.02 22.02
C SER A 103 10.66 17.27 21.14
N SER A 104 11.23 17.18 19.94
CA SER A 104 11.36 18.29 19.00
C SER A 104 10.65 18.05 17.67
N GLN A 105 10.40 19.13 16.94
CA GLN A 105 9.87 19.09 15.58
C GLN A 105 10.81 18.33 14.63
N ASP A 106 12.12 18.60 14.68
CA ASP A 106 13.08 17.99 13.77
C ASP A 106 13.18 16.47 13.99
N GLU A 107 13.08 16.00 15.24
CA GLU A 107 13.00 14.57 15.54
C GLU A 107 11.75 13.92 14.93
N ILE A 108 10.58 14.55 15.04
CA ILE A 108 9.34 14.06 14.41
C ILE A 108 9.51 13.97 12.88
N LEU A 109 9.99 15.04 12.26
CA LEU A 109 10.20 15.10 10.81
C LEU A 109 11.20 14.03 10.36
N SER A 110 12.30 13.86 11.11
CA SER A 110 13.33 12.86 10.84
C SER A 110 12.86 11.41 11.05
N ILE A 111 11.97 11.16 12.01
CA ILE A 111 11.37 9.83 12.19
C ILE A 111 10.56 9.47 10.94
N PHE A 112 9.67 10.35 10.48
CA PHE A 112 8.82 10.07 9.32
C PHE A 112 9.61 10.04 8.00
N SER A 113 10.63 10.89 7.83
CA SER A 113 11.45 10.90 6.60
C SER A 113 12.28 9.64 6.40
N ARG A 114 12.70 9.00 7.50
CA ARG A 114 13.46 7.74 7.47
C ARG A 114 12.61 6.52 7.15
N ILE A 115 11.28 6.56 7.27
CA ILE A 115 10.45 5.35 7.09
C ILE A 115 10.54 4.86 5.65
N GLU A 116 11.11 3.67 5.46
CA GLU A 116 11.08 2.97 4.18
C GLU A 116 9.82 2.11 4.10
N GLY A 117 8.75 2.71 3.60
CA GLY A 117 7.49 2.00 3.43
C GLY A 117 6.32 2.93 3.10
N PRO A 118 5.19 2.38 2.66
CA PRO A 118 4.01 3.18 2.34
C PRO A 118 3.28 3.57 3.63
N TYR A 119 2.87 4.83 3.79
CA TYR A 119 2.13 5.23 4.99
C TYR A 119 1.25 6.47 4.82
N ALA A 120 0.24 6.55 5.69
CA ALA A 120 -0.53 7.73 6.02
C ALA A 120 -0.75 7.74 7.54
N PHE A 121 -0.74 8.93 8.15
CA PHE A 121 -0.85 9.02 9.61
C PHE A 121 -1.56 10.28 10.09
N VAL A 122 -2.07 10.20 11.32
CA VAL A 122 -2.47 11.35 12.16
C VAL A 122 -1.93 11.09 13.55
N PHE A 123 -1.11 11.99 14.08
CA PHE A 123 -0.40 11.84 15.34
C PHE A 123 -0.58 13.08 16.22
N TRP A 124 -1.13 12.87 17.41
CA TRP A 124 -1.21 13.87 18.46
C TRP A 124 -0.01 13.73 19.40
N GLN A 125 0.79 14.79 19.51
CA GLN A 125 1.90 14.89 20.45
C GLN A 125 1.45 15.72 21.67
N ALA A 126 1.21 15.05 22.79
CA ALA A 126 0.62 15.65 23.98
C ALA A 126 1.56 16.64 24.68
N SER A 127 2.87 16.41 24.62
CA SER A 127 3.90 17.25 25.28
C SER A 127 4.00 18.64 24.66
N THR A 128 3.86 18.75 23.34
CA THR A 128 3.96 20.01 22.58
C THR A 128 2.61 20.57 22.15
N LYS A 129 1.51 19.83 22.39
CA LYS A 129 0.16 20.15 21.91
C LYS A 129 0.11 20.34 20.38
N LYS A 130 0.83 19.48 19.65
CA LYS A 130 0.89 19.51 18.19
C LYS A 130 0.17 18.31 17.58
N LEU A 131 -0.56 18.55 16.51
CA LEU A 131 -1.15 17.51 15.67
C LEU A 131 -0.35 17.44 14.36
N TRP A 132 0.30 16.31 14.14
CA TRP A 132 1.06 15.99 12.94
C TRP A 132 0.25 15.07 12.05
N PHE A 133 0.27 15.28 10.74
CA PHE A 133 -0.40 14.39 9.80
C PHE A 133 0.23 14.48 8.41
N GLY A 134 0.08 13.43 7.63
CA GLY A 134 0.68 13.38 6.30
C GLY A 134 0.71 11.98 5.74
N ARG A 135 1.48 11.84 4.67
CA ARG A 135 1.66 10.59 3.92
C ARG A 135 3.10 10.45 3.47
N ASP A 136 3.49 9.24 3.09
CA ASP A 136 4.80 9.02 2.46
C ASP A 136 4.94 9.86 1.18
N CYS A 137 6.18 10.19 0.80
CA CYS A 137 6.49 11.10 -0.33
C CYS A 137 6.04 10.61 -1.71
N LEU A 138 5.57 9.35 -1.83
CA LEU A 138 4.98 8.80 -3.05
C LEU A 138 3.45 8.68 -2.97
N GLY A 139 2.84 9.04 -1.83
CA GLY A 139 1.38 9.02 -1.64
C GLY A 139 0.75 7.63 -1.73
N ARG A 140 1.49 6.56 -1.39
CA ARG A 140 1.07 5.16 -1.63
C ARG A 140 -0.11 4.72 -0.76
N ARG A 141 -0.31 5.34 0.41
CA ARG A 141 -1.51 5.16 1.23
C ARG A 141 -2.43 6.37 1.08
N SER A 142 -3.73 6.12 0.96
CA SER A 142 -4.70 7.20 0.78
C SER A 142 -4.95 7.94 2.09
N LEU A 143 -4.94 9.28 1.99
CA LEU A 143 -5.45 10.20 2.99
C LEU A 143 -6.03 11.39 2.23
N LEU A 144 -7.28 11.71 2.53
CA LEU A 144 -8.03 12.80 1.95
C LEU A 144 -8.25 13.86 3.02
N THR A 145 -8.39 15.11 2.62
CA THR A 145 -8.76 16.24 3.46
C THR A 145 -10.08 16.85 3.03
N CYS A 146 -10.87 17.31 4.00
CA CYS A 146 -12.06 18.09 3.76
C CYS A 146 -12.12 19.23 4.79
N HIS A 147 -12.31 20.45 4.31
CA HIS A 147 -12.50 21.63 5.13
C HIS A 147 -13.93 22.13 4.95
N LYS A 148 -14.74 22.10 6.01
CA LYS A 148 -16.13 22.60 5.99
C LYS A 148 -16.48 23.26 7.32
N GLN A 149 -17.07 24.45 7.25
CA GLN A 149 -17.69 25.13 8.40
C GLN A 149 -16.79 25.20 9.65
N GLY A 150 -15.50 25.54 9.47
CA GLY A 150 -14.55 25.64 10.58
C GLY A 150 -14.02 24.29 11.09
N SER A 151 -14.36 23.17 10.45
CA SER A 151 -13.83 21.84 10.77
C SER A 151 -12.84 21.35 9.71
N LEU A 152 -11.81 20.64 10.17
CA LEU A 152 -10.88 19.88 9.34
C LEU A 152 -11.18 18.39 9.53
N MET A 153 -11.42 17.68 8.44
CA MET A 153 -11.54 16.23 8.45
C MET A 153 -10.43 15.60 7.62
N LEU A 154 -9.88 14.50 8.10
CA LEU A 154 -8.96 13.66 7.35
C LEU A 154 -9.55 12.25 7.26
N SER A 155 -9.48 11.60 6.09
CA SER A 155 -9.92 10.20 5.99
C SER A 155 -9.26 9.42 4.88
N SER A 156 -9.07 8.11 5.06
CA SER A 156 -8.58 7.21 4.01
C SER A 156 -9.58 6.96 2.88
N VAL A 157 -10.86 7.29 3.08
CA VAL A 157 -11.92 7.19 2.07
C VAL A 157 -12.79 8.43 2.14
N GLY A 158 -13.19 8.96 0.99
CA GLY A 158 -14.02 10.16 0.90
C GLY A 158 -15.45 9.82 0.56
N LEU A 159 -16.36 10.73 0.87
CA LEU A 159 -17.72 10.69 0.35
C LEU A 159 -17.75 11.26 -1.07
N LYS A 160 -18.71 10.81 -1.88
CA LYS A 160 -18.95 11.40 -3.22
C LYS A 160 -19.41 12.87 -3.18
N SER A 161 -19.78 13.37 -2.00
CA SER A 161 -20.17 14.76 -1.79
C SER A 161 -19.01 15.72 -2.09
N GLU A 162 -19.33 16.94 -2.53
CA GLU A 162 -18.34 18.00 -2.75
C GLU A 162 -17.49 18.28 -1.50
N GLY A 163 -16.19 18.53 -1.70
CA GLY A 163 -15.27 19.06 -0.67
C GLY A 163 -14.16 18.11 -0.22
N TRP A 164 -14.18 16.83 -0.57
CA TRP A 164 -13.05 15.92 -0.34
C TRP A 164 -11.99 16.10 -1.43
N LYS A 165 -10.74 16.28 -1.01
CA LYS A 165 -9.57 16.32 -1.89
C LYS A 165 -8.52 15.38 -1.36
N GLU A 166 -7.65 14.90 -2.23
CA GLU A 166 -6.48 14.17 -1.80
C GLU A 166 -5.55 15.11 -1.00
N LEU A 167 -5.03 14.65 0.14
CA LEU A 167 -4.04 15.41 0.90
C LEU A 167 -2.69 15.29 0.18
N GLU A 168 -2.18 16.37 -0.40
CA GLU A 168 -0.93 16.34 -1.17
C GLU A 168 0.20 15.59 -0.46
N ALA A 169 0.91 14.73 -1.18
CA ALA A 169 2.06 13.98 -0.66
C ALA A 169 3.35 14.82 -0.70
N ASN A 170 3.24 16.13 -0.46
CA ASN A 170 4.33 17.09 -0.64
C ASN A 170 5.12 17.40 0.65
N GLY A 171 4.71 16.85 1.78
CA GLY A 171 5.41 16.99 3.05
C GLY A 171 4.62 16.47 4.23
N ILE A 172 5.01 16.93 5.41
CA ILE A 172 4.33 16.65 6.69
C ILE A 172 3.65 17.93 7.16
N TYR A 173 2.39 17.81 7.57
CA TYR A 173 1.60 18.91 8.08
C TYR A 173 1.58 18.92 9.60
N CYS A 174 1.53 20.12 10.18
CA CYS A 174 1.41 20.33 11.62
C CYS A 174 0.38 21.40 11.94
N ILE A 175 -0.43 21.15 12.95
CA ILE A 175 -1.22 22.17 13.64
C ILE A 175 -0.67 22.32 15.05
N ASP A 176 -0.25 23.53 15.41
CA ASP A 176 0.19 23.87 16.75
C ASP A 176 -0.97 24.47 17.55
N PHE A 177 -1.45 23.74 18.56
CA PHE A 177 -2.56 24.20 19.39
C PHE A 177 -2.11 25.20 20.47
N SER A 178 -0.82 25.47 20.63
CA SER A 178 -0.35 26.57 21.48
C SER A 178 -0.57 27.94 20.83
N GLU A 179 -0.55 28.00 19.48
CA GLU A 179 -0.83 29.20 18.69
C GLU A 179 -2.27 29.71 18.86
N GLU A 180 -2.48 30.98 18.50
CA GLU A 180 -3.81 31.59 18.46
C GLU A 180 -4.61 31.08 17.27
N VAL A 181 -5.92 30.96 17.47
CA VAL A 181 -6.86 30.55 16.42
C VAL A 181 -7.06 31.73 15.46
N LEU A 182 -7.07 31.48 14.14
CA LEU A 182 -7.30 32.50 13.12
C LEU A 182 -8.72 33.08 13.23
N GLN A 183 -8.95 34.24 12.61
CA GLN A 183 -10.23 34.99 12.70
C GLN A 183 -11.49 34.19 12.30
N GLU A 184 -11.34 33.06 11.62
CA GLU A 184 -12.42 32.16 11.20
C GLU A 184 -12.60 30.92 12.10
N GLY A 185 -11.92 30.86 13.25
CA GLY A 185 -11.88 29.66 14.09
C GLY A 185 -10.91 28.59 13.57
N LEU A 186 -10.20 28.81 12.47
CA LEU A 186 -9.30 27.80 11.93
C LEU A 186 -7.92 27.88 12.58
N TYR A 187 -7.34 26.73 12.91
CA TYR A 187 -5.91 26.67 13.24
C TYR A 187 -5.08 26.81 11.98
N LYS A 188 -3.92 27.45 12.10
CA LYS A 188 -2.92 27.49 11.02
C LYS A 188 -2.36 26.08 10.81
N ILE A 189 -2.33 25.66 9.55
CA ILE A 189 -1.67 24.43 9.13
C ILE A 189 -0.30 24.81 8.57
N HIS A 190 0.75 24.32 9.23
CA HIS A 190 2.13 24.45 8.77
C HIS A 190 2.50 23.24 7.92
N LEU A 191 3.16 23.46 6.79
CA LEU A 191 3.67 22.40 5.91
C LEU A 191 5.20 22.38 6.00
N PHE A 192 5.75 21.21 6.30
CA PHE A 192 7.16 20.89 6.21
C PHE A 192 7.38 20.06 4.93
N PRO A 193 7.79 20.71 3.82
CA PRO A 193 7.87 20.05 2.53
C PRO A 193 9.00 19.02 2.49
N TRP A 194 8.79 17.94 1.74
CA TRP A 194 9.86 16.99 1.44
C TRP A 194 11.04 17.72 0.78
N SER A 195 12.26 17.46 1.25
CA SER A 195 13.45 18.18 0.79
C SER A 195 14.64 17.24 0.60
N TYR A 196 15.63 17.67 -0.20
CA TYR A 196 16.88 16.96 -0.38
C TYR A 196 17.99 17.45 0.55
N SER A 197 17.77 18.56 1.26
CA SER A 197 18.79 19.25 2.06
C SER A 197 18.37 19.53 3.50
N GLU A 198 17.07 19.49 3.79
CA GLU A 198 16.51 19.83 5.09
C GLU A 198 15.42 18.81 5.45
N GLU A 199 15.15 18.61 6.74
CA GLU A 199 14.08 17.69 7.16
C GLU A 199 12.70 18.27 6.82
N PRO A 200 11.72 17.42 6.41
CA PRO A 200 11.85 15.98 6.23
C PRO A 200 12.52 15.60 4.90
N LEU A 201 13.56 14.76 4.97
CA LEU A 201 14.34 14.35 3.80
C LEU A 201 13.61 13.39 2.84
N LEU A 202 13.90 13.48 1.55
CA LEU A 202 13.48 12.48 0.55
C LEU A 202 14.37 11.23 0.66
N PRO A 203 13.78 10.02 0.70
CA PRO A 203 14.52 8.77 0.93
C PRO A 203 15.18 8.21 -0.34
N PHE A 204 15.09 8.91 -1.48
CA PHE A 204 15.67 8.50 -2.75
C PHE A 204 16.31 9.67 -3.48
N PRO A 205 17.34 9.43 -4.31
CA PRO A 205 17.96 10.46 -5.12
C PRO A 205 17.00 10.98 -6.21
N ARG A 206 17.36 12.12 -6.81
CA ARG A 206 16.62 12.66 -7.95
C ARG A 206 16.67 11.68 -9.12
N LEU A 207 15.52 11.51 -9.79
CA LEU A 207 15.46 10.81 -11.07
C LEU A 207 16.29 11.58 -12.10
N ASN A 208 17.01 10.82 -12.93
CA ASN A 208 17.72 11.40 -14.07
C ASN A 208 16.71 12.04 -15.03
N THR A 209 16.80 13.36 -15.21
CA THR A 209 15.97 14.11 -16.17
C THR A 209 16.65 14.26 -17.53
N THR A 210 17.89 13.79 -17.65
CA THR A 210 18.70 13.82 -18.87
C THR A 210 19.42 12.48 -19.02
N ILE A 211 19.74 12.12 -20.26
CA ILE A 211 20.55 10.94 -20.55
C ILE A 211 21.99 11.24 -20.09
N PRO A 212 22.61 10.38 -19.26
CA PRO A 212 24.01 10.58 -18.88
C PRO A 212 24.96 10.51 -20.09
N ASP A 213 25.91 11.45 -20.17
CA ASP A 213 26.83 11.61 -21.32
C ASP A 213 27.73 10.39 -21.59
N HIS A 214 27.90 9.51 -20.60
CA HIS A 214 28.73 8.31 -20.72
C HIS A 214 28.02 7.12 -21.36
N LEU A 215 26.70 7.19 -21.57
CA LEU A 215 25.94 6.11 -22.21
C LEU A 215 26.15 6.15 -23.73
N LYS A 216 26.53 5.01 -24.31
CA LYS A 216 26.71 4.85 -25.76
C LYS A 216 25.38 4.47 -26.42
N ALA A 217 25.08 5.07 -27.56
CA ALA A 217 23.92 4.65 -28.37
C ALA A 217 24.12 3.22 -28.88
N ILE A 218 23.07 2.40 -28.83
CA ILE A 218 23.08 1.05 -29.39
C ILE A 218 22.99 1.18 -30.92
N GLU A 219 24.09 0.89 -31.63
CA GLU A 219 24.14 0.98 -33.10
C GLU A 219 23.36 -0.14 -33.78
N THR A 220 23.20 -1.31 -33.13
CA THR A 220 22.52 -2.47 -33.70
C THR A 220 21.55 -3.09 -32.67
N PRO A 221 20.26 -2.69 -32.66
CA PRO A 221 19.29 -3.10 -31.63
C PRO A 221 19.01 -4.61 -31.57
N GLN A 222 19.37 -5.37 -32.62
CA GLN A 222 19.15 -6.82 -32.67
C GLN A 222 20.30 -7.64 -32.09
N VAL A 223 21.41 -7.00 -31.72
CA VAL A 223 22.55 -7.70 -31.10
C VAL A 223 22.43 -7.53 -29.59
N GLU A 224 22.23 -8.65 -28.89
CA GLU A 224 22.31 -8.65 -27.43
C GLU A 224 23.73 -8.24 -27.02
N PRO A 225 23.87 -7.22 -26.15
CA PRO A 225 25.18 -6.82 -25.66
C PRO A 225 25.78 -7.97 -24.85
N LEU A 226 27.11 -8.12 -24.95
CA LEU A 226 27.83 -9.02 -24.03
C LEU A 226 27.64 -8.49 -22.61
N ILE A 227 27.23 -9.38 -21.70
CA ILE A 227 27.21 -9.10 -20.27
C ILE A 227 28.68 -9.17 -19.82
N ASP A 228 29.26 -8.00 -19.56
CA ASP A 228 30.56 -7.88 -18.91
C ASP A 228 30.42 -8.01 -17.38
N GLU A 229 31.56 -8.04 -16.68
CA GLU A 229 31.61 -8.20 -15.22
C GLU A 229 30.84 -7.09 -14.49
N ASP A 230 30.93 -5.85 -14.98
CA ASP A 230 30.21 -4.70 -14.40
C ASP A 230 28.69 -4.85 -14.57
N SER A 231 28.24 -5.30 -15.75
CA SER A 231 26.83 -5.58 -16.02
C SER A 231 26.32 -6.75 -15.19
N GLU A 232 27.11 -7.81 -15.04
CA GLU A 232 26.77 -8.96 -14.20
C GLU A 232 26.64 -8.55 -12.74
N GLN A 233 27.57 -7.74 -12.22
CA GLN A 233 27.49 -7.21 -10.87
C GLN A 233 26.24 -6.33 -10.68
N THR A 234 25.94 -5.47 -11.65
CA THR A 234 24.73 -4.63 -11.62
C THR A 234 23.45 -5.46 -11.57
N VAL A 235 23.37 -6.55 -12.35
CA VAL A 235 22.25 -7.49 -12.33
C VAL A 235 22.14 -8.17 -10.97
N ASN A 236 23.25 -8.64 -10.40
CA ASN A 236 23.28 -9.27 -9.08
C ASN A 236 22.83 -8.30 -7.97
N ASP A 237 23.27 -7.04 -8.02
CA ASP A 237 22.87 -6.00 -7.07
C ASP A 237 21.37 -5.69 -7.20
N PHE A 238 20.86 -5.56 -8.42
CA PHE A 238 19.44 -5.37 -8.68
C PHE A 238 18.60 -6.51 -8.11
N ILE A 239 18.99 -7.76 -8.40
CA ILE A 239 18.30 -8.94 -7.87
C ILE A 239 18.35 -8.95 -6.35
N SER A 240 19.51 -8.67 -5.75
CA SER A 240 19.68 -8.62 -4.30
C SER A 240 18.74 -7.60 -3.65
N VAL A 241 18.74 -6.35 -4.14
CA VAL A 241 17.88 -5.28 -3.62
C VAL A 241 16.40 -5.63 -3.77
N LEU A 242 15.99 -6.10 -4.95
CA LEU A 242 14.59 -6.49 -5.18
C LEU A 242 14.19 -7.69 -4.32
N SER A 243 15.07 -8.68 -4.16
CA SER A 243 14.86 -9.86 -3.33
C SER A 243 14.67 -9.48 -1.86
N GLN A 244 15.48 -8.56 -1.32
CA GLN A 244 15.27 -8.05 0.05
C GLN A 244 13.97 -7.25 0.18
N SER A 245 13.60 -6.46 -0.84
CA SER A 245 12.32 -5.74 -0.88
C SER A 245 11.11 -6.69 -0.87
N VAL A 246 11.21 -7.83 -1.57
CA VAL A 246 10.19 -8.90 -1.54
C VAL A 246 10.17 -9.57 -0.17
N LYS A 247 11.33 -9.97 0.35
CA LYS A 247 11.47 -10.60 1.67
C LYS A 247 10.75 -9.80 2.76
N SER A 248 10.99 -8.49 2.85
CA SER A 248 10.41 -7.63 3.89
C SER A 248 8.89 -7.51 3.82
N ARG A 249 8.28 -7.81 2.66
CA ARG A 249 6.84 -7.77 2.42
C ARG A 249 6.14 -9.11 2.64
N VAL A 250 6.85 -10.23 2.47
CA VAL A 250 6.23 -11.57 2.50
C VAL A 250 6.58 -12.38 3.73
N ALA A 251 7.78 -12.22 4.28
CA ALA A 251 8.30 -13.10 5.33
C ALA A 251 7.58 -12.93 6.68
N ASP A 252 7.10 -11.72 6.97
CA ASP A 252 6.58 -11.34 8.30
C ASP A 252 5.04 -11.26 8.37
N ILE A 253 4.35 -11.77 7.34
CA ILE A 253 2.88 -11.82 7.33
C ILE A 253 2.42 -12.84 8.38
N PRO A 254 1.49 -12.52 9.29
CA PRO A 254 1.07 -13.44 10.34
C PRO A 254 0.34 -14.68 9.79
N HIS A 255 0.51 -15.81 10.48
CA HIS A 255 -0.27 -17.02 10.24
C HIS A 255 -1.61 -16.93 10.97
N LEU A 256 -2.63 -16.40 10.29
CA LEU A 256 -3.96 -16.22 10.87
C LEU A 256 -4.80 -17.52 10.87
N SER A 257 -4.49 -18.47 9.97
CA SER A 257 -5.16 -19.77 9.88
C SER A 257 -4.33 -20.86 10.55
N GLN A 258 -5.01 -21.77 11.25
CA GLN A 258 -4.41 -23.00 11.78
C GLN A 258 -4.30 -24.11 10.71
N LYS A 259 -4.87 -23.90 9.52
CA LYS A 259 -4.74 -24.84 8.41
C LYS A 259 -3.45 -24.54 7.65
N ASN A 260 -2.57 -25.52 7.56
CA ASN A 260 -1.28 -25.40 6.87
C ASN A 260 -1.41 -25.27 5.33
N ASP A 261 -2.61 -25.42 4.77
CA ASP A 261 -2.86 -25.39 3.33
C ASP A 261 -3.34 -24.02 2.81
N ASP A 262 -3.56 -23.03 3.69
CA ASP A 262 -4.02 -21.70 3.26
C ASP A 262 -2.83 -20.84 2.84
N ALA A 263 -2.90 -20.20 1.67
CA ALA A 263 -1.90 -19.26 1.22
C ALA A 263 -1.99 -17.95 2.02
N ARG A 264 -0.89 -17.54 2.65
CA ARG A 264 -0.79 -16.22 3.30
C ARG A 264 -0.51 -15.10 2.31
N VAL A 265 0.11 -15.45 1.18
CA VAL A 265 0.55 -14.51 0.16
C VAL A 265 -0.19 -14.79 -1.13
N ALA A 266 -0.76 -13.74 -1.68
CA ALA A 266 -1.32 -13.71 -3.02
C ALA A 266 -0.62 -12.63 -3.86
N ILE A 267 -0.41 -12.93 -5.14
CA ILE A 267 0.21 -12.02 -6.09
C ILE A 267 -0.78 -11.76 -7.22
N LEU A 268 -1.03 -10.49 -7.53
CA LEU A 268 -1.77 -10.12 -8.73
C LEU A 268 -0.93 -10.51 -9.95
N PHE A 269 -1.42 -11.47 -10.73
CA PHE A 269 -0.59 -12.24 -11.64
C PHE A 269 -1.15 -12.21 -13.06
N SER A 270 -0.62 -11.32 -13.90
CA SER A 270 -0.92 -11.24 -15.33
C SER A 270 -0.05 -12.14 -16.20
N GLY A 271 1.00 -12.75 -15.64
CA GLY A 271 2.07 -13.42 -16.39
C GLY A 271 3.12 -12.49 -16.98
N GLY A 272 2.96 -11.17 -16.83
CA GLY A 272 4.02 -10.21 -17.15
C GLY A 272 5.29 -10.45 -16.33
N ILE A 273 6.42 -9.97 -16.82
CA ILE A 273 7.73 -10.21 -16.20
C ILE A 273 7.78 -9.72 -14.75
N ASP A 274 7.19 -8.55 -14.45
CA ASP A 274 7.21 -7.97 -13.11
C ASP A 274 6.57 -8.90 -12.06
N CYS A 275 5.32 -9.32 -12.29
CA CYS A 275 4.61 -10.20 -11.35
C CYS A 275 5.20 -11.62 -11.31
N THR A 276 5.76 -12.09 -12.42
CA THR A 276 6.44 -13.39 -12.50
C THR A 276 7.72 -13.38 -11.66
N PHE A 277 8.50 -12.30 -11.74
CA PHE A 277 9.72 -12.15 -10.99
C PHE A 277 9.45 -11.96 -9.49
N LEU A 278 8.43 -11.17 -9.13
CA LEU A 278 7.97 -11.06 -7.74
C LEU A 278 7.52 -12.42 -7.18
N ALA A 279 6.81 -13.23 -7.96
CA ALA A 279 6.40 -14.57 -7.56
C ALA A 279 7.59 -15.50 -7.33
N ALA A 280 8.54 -15.54 -8.27
CA ALA A 280 9.76 -16.33 -8.15
C ALA A 280 10.56 -15.95 -6.88
N LEU A 281 10.72 -14.66 -6.60
CA LEU A 281 11.42 -14.19 -5.40
C LEU A 281 10.65 -14.49 -4.11
N ALA A 282 9.32 -14.43 -4.12
CA ALA A 282 8.51 -14.72 -2.93
C ALA A 282 8.68 -16.17 -2.46
N ASP A 283 8.85 -17.12 -3.38
CA ASP A 283 9.11 -18.53 -3.06
C ASP A 283 10.38 -18.74 -2.20
N HIS A 284 11.37 -17.87 -2.30
CA HIS A 284 12.61 -17.97 -1.52
C HIS A 284 12.41 -17.65 -0.03
N TYR A 285 11.35 -16.92 0.32
CA TYR A 285 11.16 -16.37 1.66
C TYR A 285 9.91 -16.88 2.38
N LEU A 286 9.14 -17.76 1.73
CA LEU A 286 8.00 -18.44 2.32
C LEU A 286 8.36 -19.91 2.59
N PRO A 287 7.88 -20.53 3.69
CA PRO A 287 8.08 -21.95 3.94
C PRO A 287 7.60 -22.81 2.77
N LYS A 288 8.40 -23.76 2.30
CA LYS A 288 8.13 -24.52 1.06
C LYS A 288 6.80 -25.28 1.07
N SER A 289 6.32 -25.66 2.25
CA SER A 289 5.03 -26.32 2.44
C SER A 289 3.83 -25.44 2.16
N GLU A 290 3.97 -24.11 2.18
CA GLU A 290 2.86 -23.18 2.00
C GLU A 290 2.59 -22.92 0.53
N PRO A 291 1.32 -22.78 0.10
CA PRO A 291 1.03 -22.33 -1.25
C PRO A 291 1.25 -20.82 -1.44
N ILE A 292 1.41 -20.42 -2.70
CA ILE A 292 1.31 -19.02 -3.13
C ILE A 292 0.14 -18.91 -4.12
N ASP A 293 -0.77 -17.98 -3.84
CA ASP A 293 -1.90 -17.69 -4.70
C ASP A 293 -1.49 -16.70 -5.81
N LEU A 294 -1.79 -17.04 -7.05
CA LEU A 294 -1.59 -16.22 -8.24
C LEU A 294 -2.95 -15.79 -8.77
N LEU A 295 -3.33 -14.55 -8.46
CA LEU A 295 -4.65 -14.01 -8.76
C LEU A 295 -4.66 -13.43 -10.18
N ASN A 296 -5.35 -14.10 -11.11
CA ASN A 296 -5.49 -13.64 -12.48
C ASN A 296 -6.90 -13.13 -12.75
N VAL A 297 -7.01 -11.90 -13.24
CA VAL A 297 -8.30 -11.33 -13.66
C VAL A 297 -8.38 -11.34 -15.17
N ALA A 298 -9.42 -11.98 -15.71
CA ALA A 298 -9.69 -12.02 -17.14
C ALA A 298 -11.17 -11.74 -17.41
N PHE A 299 -11.44 -10.90 -18.41
CA PHE A 299 -12.79 -10.63 -18.89
C PHE A 299 -13.14 -11.58 -20.03
N GLU A 300 -14.43 -11.83 -20.24
CA GLU A 300 -14.89 -12.59 -21.40
C GLU A 300 -14.41 -11.93 -22.69
N ASN A 301 -13.90 -12.72 -23.63
CA ASN A 301 -13.52 -12.23 -24.94
C ASN A 301 -14.74 -12.28 -25.88
N PRO A 302 -15.39 -11.14 -26.22
CA PRO A 302 -16.62 -11.14 -27.02
C PRO A 302 -16.41 -11.69 -28.44
N ARG A 303 -15.16 -11.65 -28.95
CA ARG A 303 -14.83 -12.20 -30.27
C ARG A 303 -14.88 -13.74 -30.27
N SER A 304 -14.56 -14.37 -29.15
CA SER A 304 -14.67 -15.83 -28.97
C SER A 304 -16.14 -16.27 -28.91
N GLU A 305 -17.00 -15.49 -28.25
CA GLU A 305 -18.45 -15.67 -28.21
C GLU A 305 -19.10 -15.47 -29.60
N MET A 306 -18.71 -14.42 -30.32
CA MET A 306 -19.19 -14.17 -31.69
C MET A 306 -18.75 -15.26 -32.68
N ALA A 307 -17.59 -15.88 -32.46
CA ALA A 307 -17.13 -17.01 -33.28
C ALA A 307 -18.00 -18.27 -33.07
N LYS A 308 -18.53 -18.48 -31.85
CA LYS A 308 -19.50 -19.57 -31.57
C LYS A 308 -20.86 -19.34 -32.23
N ASN A 309 -21.29 -18.08 -32.35
CA ASN A 309 -22.60 -17.71 -32.90
C ASN A 309 -22.63 -17.49 -34.41
N ARG A 310 -21.52 -17.69 -35.14
CA ARG A 310 -21.54 -17.64 -36.60
C ARG A 310 -22.13 -18.94 -37.15
N PRO A 311 -23.21 -18.89 -37.97
CA PRO A 311 -23.75 -20.08 -38.59
C PRO A 311 -22.69 -20.68 -39.52
N ASN A 312 -22.36 -21.96 -39.29
CA ASN A 312 -21.44 -22.74 -40.11
C ASN A 312 -21.83 -22.62 -41.60
N LYS A 313 -21.03 -21.88 -42.39
CA LYS A 313 -21.08 -21.98 -43.84
C LYS A 313 -20.64 -23.39 -44.21
N LYS A 314 -21.62 -24.22 -44.57
CA LYS A 314 -21.50 -25.58 -45.14
C LYS A 314 -20.14 -25.83 -45.80
N LYS A 315 -19.26 -26.59 -45.13
CA LYS A 315 -18.24 -27.40 -45.80
C LYS A 315 -18.71 -28.85 -45.77
N ASN A 316 -19.01 -29.38 -46.94
CA ASN A 316 -19.24 -30.80 -47.18
C ASN A 316 -17.94 -31.58 -46.94
N LYS A 317 -17.91 -32.47 -45.95
CA LYS A 317 -17.67 -33.94 -46.09
C LYS A 317 -17.18 -34.58 -44.77
N GLN A 318 -18.07 -35.43 -44.25
CA GLN A 318 -17.89 -36.77 -43.68
C GLN A 318 -16.74 -37.12 -42.70
N ASN A 319 -17.18 -37.71 -41.60
CA ASN A 319 -16.52 -38.67 -40.70
C ASN A 319 -15.41 -38.18 -39.78
N GLU A 320 -15.78 -37.42 -38.73
CA GLU A 320 -15.14 -37.56 -37.42
C GLU A 320 -16.19 -37.46 -36.31
N LYS A 321 -15.99 -38.24 -35.24
CA LYS A 321 -16.86 -38.34 -34.06
C LYS A 321 -17.13 -36.96 -33.45
N PRO A 322 -18.27 -36.73 -32.79
CA PRO A 322 -18.53 -35.45 -32.15
C PRO A 322 -17.44 -35.21 -31.08
N GLU A 323 -16.57 -34.23 -31.31
CA GLU A 323 -15.67 -33.72 -30.27
C GLU A 323 -16.53 -33.20 -29.11
N PRO A 324 -16.11 -33.40 -27.85
CA PRO A 324 -16.85 -32.90 -26.71
C PRO A 324 -16.94 -31.37 -26.81
N SER A 325 -18.12 -30.85 -26.51
CA SER A 325 -18.42 -29.42 -26.30
C SER A 325 -17.18 -28.61 -25.90
N VAL A 326 -16.77 -27.65 -26.75
CA VAL A 326 -15.68 -26.71 -26.46
C VAL A 326 -15.91 -26.08 -25.09
N LEU A 327 -15.01 -26.42 -24.16
CA LEU A 327 -15.09 -26.09 -22.73
C LEU A 327 -15.28 -24.58 -22.48
N PRO A 328 -15.90 -24.17 -21.36
CA PRO A 328 -15.98 -22.78 -20.90
C PRO A 328 -14.61 -22.05 -20.86
N GLN A 329 -13.51 -22.81 -20.80
CA GLN A 329 -12.13 -22.33 -20.76
C GLN A 329 -11.72 -21.48 -21.97
N ALA A 330 -12.25 -21.74 -23.17
CA ALA A 330 -11.86 -20.98 -24.36
C ALA A 330 -12.35 -19.52 -24.32
N THR A 331 -13.46 -19.25 -23.64
CA THR A 331 -14.08 -17.90 -23.56
C THR A 331 -13.20 -16.90 -22.80
N TYR A 332 -12.41 -17.39 -21.84
CA TYR A 332 -11.56 -16.56 -20.96
C TYR A 332 -10.07 -16.68 -21.29
N ASN A 333 -9.71 -17.26 -22.45
CA ASN A 333 -8.32 -17.26 -22.94
C ASN A 333 -7.98 -15.89 -23.53
N THR A 334 -7.96 -14.87 -22.67
CA THR A 334 -7.42 -13.54 -22.97
C THR A 334 -5.89 -13.59 -22.96
N PRO A 335 -5.21 -12.64 -23.63
CA PRO A 335 -3.74 -12.62 -23.68
C PRO A 335 -3.09 -12.76 -22.30
N ASP A 336 -3.50 -11.95 -21.31
CA ASP A 336 -2.94 -11.99 -19.96
C ASP A 336 -3.18 -13.33 -19.26
N ARG A 337 -4.32 -13.99 -19.49
CA ARG A 337 -4.57 -15.32 -18.91
C ARG A 337 -3.72 -16.40 -19.55
N VAL A 338 -3.49 -16.30 -20.87
CA VAL A 338 -2.61 -17.23 -21.60
C VAL A 338 -1.16 -17.05 -21.14
N THR A 339 -0.68 -15.81 -21.08
CA THR A 339 0.66 -15.50 -20.56
C THR A 339 0.78 -15.94 -19.10
N GLY A 340 -0.21 -15.65 -18.25
CA GLY A 340 -0.25 -16.12 -16.86
C GLY A 340 -0.12 -17.64 -16.72
N ARG A 341 -0.80 -18.42 -17.57
CA ARG A 341 -0.63 -19.88 -17.57
C ARG A 341 0.76 -20.32 -18.03
N ALA A 342 1.34 -19.65 -19.02
CA ALA A 342 2.70 -19.97 -19.47
C ALA A 342 3.74 -19.66 -18.37
N SER A 343 3.67 -18.48 -17.75
CA SER A 343 4.56 -18.07 -16.66
C SER A 343 4.38 -18.94 -15.41
N LEU A 344 3.17 -19.45 -15.15
CA LEU A 344 2.95 -20.46 -14.10
C LEU A 344 3.74 -21.75 -14.35
N GLU A 345 3.82 -22.23 -15.60
CA GLU A 345 4.62 -23.42 -15.93
C GLU A 345 6.13 -23.16 -15.79
N GLU A 346 6.58 -21.91 -16.00
CA GLU A 346 7.96 -21.51 -15.70
C GLU A 346 8.22 -21.51 -14.20
N LEU A 347 7.32 -20.94 -13.40
CA LEU A 347 7.40 -20.95 -11.93
C LEU A 347 7.46 -22.38 -11.38
N ARG A 348 6.63 -23.29 -11.90
CA ARG A 348 6.65 -24.72 -11.53
C ARG A 348 7.95 -25.41 -11.90
N ARG A 349 8.64 -24.96 -12.96
CA ARG A 349 9.93 -25.52 -13.36
C ARG A 349 11.06 -25.08 -12.44
N ILE A 350 11.06 -23.81 -12.02
CA ILE A 350 12.13 -23.25 -11.16
C ILE A 350 11.91 -23.56 -9.68
N ALA A 351 10.66 -23.72 -9.24
CA ALA A 351 10.26 -24.01 -7.87
C ALA A 351 9.26 -25.18 -7.85
N PRO A 352 9.73 -26.42 -8.13
CA PRO A 352 8.85 -27.60 -8.26
C PRO A 352 8.21 -28.04 -6.95
N ASP A 353 8.83 -27.73 -5.81
CA ASP A 353 8.33 -28.10 -4.48
C ASP A 353 7.24 -27.15 -3.95
N ARG A 354 7.00 -26.02 -4.64
CA ARG A 354 6.00 -25.02 -4.25
C ARG A 354 4.64 -25.36 -4.85
N SER A 355 3.59 -25.29 -4.02
CA SER A 355 2.22 -25.27 -4.53
C SER A 355 1.86 -23.87 -5.04
N TRP A 356 1.66 -23.76 -6.36
CA TRP A 356 1.21 -22.53 -7.02
C TRP A 356 -0.28 -22.62 -7.37
N ASN A 357 -1.11 -21.82 -6.72
CA ASN A 357 -2.55 -21.79 -6.94
C ASN A 357 -2.89 -20.69 -7.95
N PHE A 358 -3.18 -21.05 -9.19
CA PHE A 358 -3.61 -20.08 -10.21
C PHE A 358 -5.13 -19.90 -10.16
N ILE A 359 -5.57 -18.76 -9.63
CA ILE A 359 -6.98 -18.43 -9.34
C ILE A 359 -7.55 -17.56 -10.46
#